data_AF-R4VWZ0-F1
#
_entry.id   AF-R4VWZ0-F1
#
_cell.length_a   1.000
_cell.length_b   1.000
_cell.length_c   1.000
_cell.angle_alpha   90.00
_cell.angle_beta   90.00
_cell.angle_gamma   90.00
#
_symmetry.space_group_name_H-M   'P 1'
#
loop_
_entity.id
_entity.type
_entity.pdbx_description
1 polymer ?
#
loop_
_entity_poly.entity_id
_entity_poly.type
_entity_poly.pdbx_seq_one_letter_code
_entity_poly.pdbx_strand_id
1 'polypeptide(L)'
;MAEEGDLVDDAYGSRAEAELPFDITIRSDTTSEELTDILAEERDFLHYIGHIDDDGFRCTDGRLDASQIEDVGVDAFFLNACQSYEQGTALVEAGAIGGIVTVRNVANLGAVKIGRAVAQLLNSGFPLRPALDIARDESIIGCHYIVVGDGGLSIVQPMSGTPYLGDIEQTGEKYKLSLDLFGASPGMGGVFSPHLAGVSEYYLASGSITELVVTGDELDSFLHNENFPVRRNSWLEWSNELSAEHL
;
A
#
# COMPACT_ATOMS: atom_id res chain seq x y z
N MET A 1 18.44 -0.84 5.52
CA MET A 1 17.84 0.51 5.62
C MET A 1 18.09 1.29 4.34
N ALA A 2 19.34 1.59 3.94
CA ALA A 2 19.58 2.25 2.63
C ALA A 2 18.99 1.47 1.43
N GLU A 3 19.28 0.16 1.33
CA GLU A 3 18.73 -0.71 0.27
C GLU A 3 17.19 -0.83 0.31
N GLU A 4 16.57 -0.61 1.48
CA GLU A 4 15.12 -0.60 1.60
C GLU A 4 14.53 0.73 1.13
N GLY A 5 15.18 1.85 1.47
CA GLY A 5 14.84 3.18 0.98
C GLY A 5 14.89 3.23 -0.54
N ASP A 6 15.95 2.71 -1.16
CA ASP A 6 16.12 2.70 -2.63
C ASP A 6 15.01 1.89 -3.33
N LEU A 7 14.65 0.70 -2.80
CA LEU A 7 13.57 -0.13 -3.37
C LEU A 7 12.17 0.49 -3.18
N VAL A 8 11.96 1.20 -2.07
CA VAL A 8 10.72 1.92 -1.79
C VAL A 8 10.63 3.18 -2.63
N ASP A 9 11.75 3.87 -2.85
CA ASP A 9 11.85 4.98 -3.80
C ASP A 9 11.46 4.52 -5.20
N ASP A 10 11.98 3.38 -5.69
CA ASP A 10 11.52 2.80 -6.96
C ASP A 10 10.01 2.47 -6.96
N ALA A 11 9.46 1.99 -5.85
CA ALA A 11 8.03 1.65 -5.75
C ALA A 11 7.12 2.88 -5.83
N TYR A 12 7.56 4.01 -5.30
CA TYR A 12 6.87 5.29 -5.35
C TYR A 12 7.18 6.07 -6.65
N GLY A 13 8.43 5.99 -7.11
CA GLY A 13 9.04 6.72 -8.22
C GLY A 13 8.94 6.03 -9.59
N SER A 14 8.55 4.75 -9.68
CA SER A 14 8.27 4.07 -10.96
C SER A 14 7.11 4.69 -11.76
N ARG A 15 6.34 5.59 -11.15
CA ARG A 15 5.39 6.48 -11.85
C ARG A 15 5.96 7.87 -12.17
N ALA A 16 7.13 8.26 -11.71
CA ALA A 16 7.69 9.61 -11.91
C ALA A 16 8.02 9.92 -13.39
N GLU A 17 8.24 8.90 -14.23
CA GLU A 17 8.36 9.09 -15.69
C GLU A 17 7.02 9.35 -16.39
N ALA A 18 5.90 9.16 -15.70
CA ALA A 18 4.54 9.43 -16.15
C ALA A 18 3.84 10.36 -15.14
N GLU A 19 4.09 11.68 -15.22
CA GLU A 19 3.39 12.77 -14.50
C GLU A 19 2.57 12.30 -13.30
N LEU A 20 3.25 11.99 -12.20
CA LEU A 20 2.61 11.56 -10.96
C LEU A 20 1.57 12.61 -10.51
N PRO A 21 0.36 12.20 -10.09
CA PRO A 21 -0.62 13.13 -9.54
C PRO A 21 -0.30 13.61 -8.12
N PHE A 22 0.88 13.28 -7.57
CA PHE A 22 1.31 13.64 -6.20
C PHE A 22 2.83 13.87 -6.09
N ASP A 23 3.22 14.72 -5.14
CA ASP A 23 4.61 15.11 -4.89
C ASP A 23 5.31 14.18 -3.88
N ILE A 24 6.48 13.66 -4.25
CA ILE A 24 7.28 12.76 -3.39
C ILE A 24 8.54 13.49 -2.94
N THR A 25 8.76 13.53 -1.62
CA THR A 25 9.99 14.08 -1.04
C THR A 25 10.63 13.05 -0.13
N ILE A 26 11.88 12.70 -0.42
CA ILE A 26 12.67 11.79 0.39
C ILE A 26 13.63 12.59 1.27
N ARG A 27 13.63 12.29 2.56
CA ARG A 27 14.54 12.86 3.56
C ARG A 27 15.27 11.72 4.26
N SER A 28 16.58 11.85 4.39
CA SER A 28 17.45 10.85 5.02
C SER A 28 18.24 11.50 6.14
N ASP A 29 18.60 10.73 7.16
CA ASP A 29 19.45 11.17 8.27
C ASP A 29 18.92 12.45 8.97
N THR A 30 17.61 12.53 9.17
CA THR A 30 16.95 13.71 9.75
C THR A 30 17.35 13.94 11.21
N THR A 31 17.46 15.21 11.58
CA THR A 31 17.52 15.62 12.99
C THR A 31 16.16 15.47 13.65
N SER A 32 16.13 15.60 14.98
CA SER A 32 14.89 15.62 15.77
C SER A 32 13.98 16.80 15.39
N GLU A 33 14.57 17.97 15.16
CA GLU A 33 13.87 19.18 14.70
C GLU A 33 13.28 18.97 13.30
N GLU A 34 14.08 18.48 12.34
CA GLU A 34 13.60 18.21 10.98
C GLU A 34 12.47 17.18 10.94
N LEU A 35 12.57 16.11 11.73
CA LEU A 35 11.50 15.10 11.80
C LEU A 35 10.23 15.67 12.44
N THR A 36 10.37 16.55 13.43
CA THR A 36 9.23 17.25 14.05
C THR A 36 8.52 18.12 13.02
N ASP A 37 9.27 18.91 12.23
CA ASP A 37 8.72 19.75 11.18
C ASP A 37 8.01 18.91 10.10
N ILE A 38 8.59 17.77 9.72
CA ILE A 38 7.98 16.84 8.75
C ILE A 38 6.63 16.31 9.25
N LEU A 39 6.52 16.01 10.55
CA LEU A 39 5.29 15.49 11.17
C LEU A 39 4.23 16.57 11.38
N ALA A 40 4.62 17.83 11.58
CA ALA A 40 3.70 18.94 11.83
C ALA A 40 3.10 19.54 10.54
N GLU A 41 3.82 19.46 9.43
CA GLU A 41 3.36 19.95 8.12
C GLU A 41 2.25 19.07 7.52
N GLU A 42 1.29 19.70 6.84
CA GLU A 42 0.16 19.02 6.18
C GLU A 42 0.65 18.06 5.07
N ARG A 43 0.39 16.77 5.24
CA ARG A 43 0.78 15.71 4.30
C ARG A 43 -0.23 14.57 4.29
N ASP A 44 -0.55 14.07 3.11
CA ASP A 44 -1.46 12.91 2.99
C ASP A 44 -0.82 11.62 3.54
N PHE A 45 0.50 11.48 3.41
CA PHE A 45 1.19 10.26 3.81
C PHE A 45 2.67 10.43 4.19
N LEU A 46 3.10 9.72 5.24
CA LEU A 46 4.50 9.57 5.66
C LEU A 46 4.92 8.10 5.75
N HIS A 47 5.96 7.71 5.02
CA HIS A 47 6.63 6.41 5.22
C HIS A 47 7.96 6.61 5.96
N TYR A 48 8.03 6.16 7.21
CA TYR A 48 9.25 6.17 8.00
C TYR A 48 9.95 4.81 7.95
N ILE A 49 11.20 4.80 7.49
CA ILE A 49 12.07 3.62 7.48
C ILE A 49 13.23 3.91 8.42
N GLY A 50 13.29 3.20 9.56
CA GLY A 50 14.28 3.53 10.57
C GLY A 50 14.15 2.74 11.86
N HIS A 51 14.75 3.27 12.91
CA HIS A 51 14.73 2.67 14.24
C HIS A 51 13.85 3.48 15.16
N ILE A 52 12.86 2.80 15.73
CA ILE A 52 12.07 3.29 16.85
C ILE A 52 12.42 2.42 18.05
N ASP A 53 12.67 3.04 19.19
CA ASP A 53 12.85 2.38 20.48
C ASP A 53 11.90 3.02 21.51
N ASP A 54 11.96 2.56 22.75
CA ASP A 54 11.08 3.02 23.84
C ASP A 54 11.19 4.56 24.07
N ASP A 55 12.31 5.17 23.67
CA ASP A 55 12.57 6.62 23.78
C ASP A 55 12.15 7.41 22.53
N GLY A 56 11.64 6.74 21.49
CA GLY A 56 11.09 7.37 20.28
C GLY A 56 11.85 7.08 18.98
N PHE A 57 11.65 7.95 17.99
CA PHE A 57 12.27 7.89 16.66
C PHE A 57 13.76 8.22 16.76
N ARG A 58 14.62 7.37 16.17
CA ARG A 58 16.05 7.63 16.07
C ARG A 58 16.34 8.72 15.04
N CYS A 59 16.95 9.80 15.51
CA CYS A 59 17.46 10.91 14.70
C CYS A 59 18.99 10.96 14.77
N THR A 60 19.61 11.78 13.91
CA THR A 60 21.08 11.95 13.90
C THR A 60 21.64 12.65 15.13
N ASP A 61 20.81 13.46 15.81
CA ASP A 61 21.13 14.27 16.97
C ASP A 61 20.48 13.76 18.27
N GLY A 62 19.70 12.67 18.22
CA GLY A 62 19.08 12.10 19.42
C GLY A 62 17.85 11.24 19.16
N ARG A 63 16.79 11.53 19.92
CA ARG A 63 15.49 10.85 19.84
C ARG A 63 14.37 11.87 19.80
N LEU A 64 13.36 11.59 18.98
CA LEU A 64 12.10 12.33 18.97
C LEU A 64 11.01 11.40 19.52
N ASP A 65 10.41 11.78 20.64
CA ASP A 65 9.25 11.07 21.20
C ASP A 65 7.96 11.71 20.68
N ALA A 66 7.17 10.95 19.91
CA ALA A 66 5.90 11.40 19.37
C ALA A 66 4.87 11.75 20.45
N SER A 67 5.02 11.23 21.68
CA SER A 67 4.14 11.63 22.80
C SER A 67 4.29 13.10 23.20
N GLN A 68 5.37 13.76 22.77
CA GLN A 68 5.66 15.17 23.04
C GLN A 68 5.21 16.09 21.89
N ILE A 69 4.66 15.55 20.81
CA ILE A 69 4.17 16.33 19.67
C ILE A 69 2.71 16.68 19.93
N GLU A 70 2.39 17.97 19.92
CA GLU A 70 1.03 18.45 20.22
C GLU A 70 0.09 18.40 19.01
N ASP A 71 0.63 18.54 17.80
CA ASP A 71 -0.14 18.61 16.55
C ASP A 71 0.62 17.90 15.42
N VAL A 72 -0.06 16.97 14.74
CA VAL A 72 0.46 16.20 13.60
C VAL A 72 -0.39 16.52 12.38
N GLY A 73 0.26 17.04 11.33
CA GLY A 73 -0.37 17.37 10.04
C GLY A 73 -0.38 16.21 9.04
N VAL A 74 0.14 15.05 9.42
CA VAL A 74 0.18 13.85 8.57
C VAL A 74 -1.12 13.06 8.71
N ASP A 75 -1.85 12.86 7.61
CA ASP A 75 -3.10 12.09 7.60
C ASP A 75 -2.86 10.59 7.81
N ALA A 76 -2.01 9.98 6.98
CA ALA A 76 -1.67 8.57 7.05
C ALA A 76 -0.17 8.35 7.26
N PHE A 77 0.21 7.28 7.96
CA PHE A 77 1.63 6.93 8.08
C PHE A 77 1.91 5.44 8.01
N PHE A 78 3.15 5.11 7.69
CA PHE A 78 3.69 3.77 7.80
C PHE A 78 5.04 3.81 8.52
N LEU A 79 5.09 3.28 9.74
CA LEU A 79 6.30 3.18 10.54
C LEU A 79 6.92 1.79 10.33
N ASN A 80 7.74 1.67 9.28
CA ASN A 80 8.51 0.45 9.02
C ASN A 80 9.76 0.39 9.92
N ALA A 81 9.49 0.29 11.22
CA ALA A 81 10.47 0.27 12.29
C ALA A 81 10.01 -0.75 13.35
N CYS A 82 10.95 -1.29 14.12
CA CYS A 82 10.64 -2.24 15.20
C CYS A 82 9.86 -1.56 16.34
N GLN A 83 8.88 -2.26 16.91
CA GLN A 83 8.14 -1.82 18.11
C GLN A 83 7.53 -0.41 18.00
N SER A 84 7.05 -0.04 16.82
CA SER A 84 6.55 1.31 16.53
C SER A 84 5.13 1.60 17.03
N TYR A 85 4.48 0.65 17.71
CA TYR A 85 3.09 0.76 18.16
C TYR A 85 2.80 1.97 19.06
N GLU A 86 3.61 2.19 20.11
CA GLU A 86 3.35 3.27 21.07
C GLU A 86 3.51 4.63 20.40
N GLN A 87 4.59 4.80 19.65
CA GLN A 87 4.89 6.02 18.90
C GLN A 87 3.83 6.31 17.81
N GLY A 88 3.38 5.30 17.07
CA GLY A 88 2.31 5.49 16.09
C GLY A 88 0.95 5.76 16.73
N THR A 89 0.66 5.21 17.91
CA THR A 89 -0.56 5.56 18.65
C THR A 89 -0.52 7.03 19.08
N ALA A 90 0.63 7.51 19.55
CA ALA A 90 0.82 8.92 19.89
C ALA A 90 0.59 9.84 18.68
N LEU A 91 1.04 9.46 17.47
CA LEU A 91 0.76 10.23 16.25
C LEU A 91 -0.75 10.33 15.95
N VAL A 92 -1.51 9.24 16.14
CA VAL A 92 -2.98 9.27 15.98
C VAL A 92 -3.65 10.14 17.04
N GLU A 93 -3.17 10.08 18.29
CA GLU A 93 -3.66 10.94 19.37
C GLU A 93 -3.36 12.44 19.12
N ALA A 94 -2.28 12.74 18.40
CA ALA A 94 -1.84 14.09 18.07
C ALA A 94 -2.42 14.64 16.76
N GLY A 95 -3.17 13.86 15.97
CA GLY A 95 -3.90 14.38 14.80
C GLY A 95 -3.96 13.45 13.59
N ALA A 96 -3.09 12.45 13.50
CA ALA A 96 -3.09 11.54 12.36
C ALA A 96 -4.38 10.69 12.30
N ILE A 97 -4.87 10.42 11.10
CA ILE A 97 -6.11 9.67 10.88
C ILE A 97 -5.86 8.16 11.04
N GLY A 98 -4.74 7.64 10.53
CA GLY A 98 -4.41 6.22 10.67
C GLY A 98 -3.01 5.87 10.22
N GLY A 99 -2.55 4.67 10.59
CA GLY A 99 -1.24 4.23 10.13
C GLY A 99 -0.92 2.77 10.39
N ILE A 100 0.16 2.32 9.76
CA ILE A 100 0.69 0.96 9.88
C ILE A 100 1.91 0.99 10.80
N VAL A 101 1.89 0.13 11.82
CA VAL A 101 2.93 0.05 12.86
C VAL A 101 3.32 -1.40 13.13
N THR A 102 4.41 -1.63 13.85
CA THR A 102 4.80 -2.95 14.32
C THR A 102 4.66 -3.09 15.84
N VAL A 103 4.20 -4.25 16.29
CA VAL A 103 4.08 -4.58 17.74
C VAL A 103 5.28 -5.35 18.29
N ARG A 104 6.17 -5.82 17.41
CA ARG A 104 7.32 -6.65 17.74
C ARG A 104 8.49 -6.34 16.83
N ASN A 105 9.67 -6.81 17.23
CA ASN A 105 10.86 -6.75 16.39
C ASN A 105 10.61 -7.46 15.04
N VAL A 106 10.95 -6.76 13.97
CA VAL A 106 10.88 -7.24 12.59
C VAL A 106 12.30 -7.43 12.07
N ALA A 107 12.59 -8.60 11.49
CA ALA A 107 13.89 -8.84 10.88
C ALA A 107 14.00 -8.07 9.56
N ASN A 108 15.11 -7.35 9.34
CA ASN A 108 15.29 -6.45 8.18
C ASN A 108 14.83 -7.03 6.84
N LEU A 109 15.22 -8.25 6.48
CA LEU A 109 14.88 -8.85 5.18
C LEU A 109 13.37 -9.04 4.97
N GLY A 110 12.61 -9.31 6.03
CA GLY A 110 11.16 -9.44 5.92
C GLY A 110 10.46 -8.08 5.83
N ALA A 111 11.06 -7.04 6.42
CA ALA A 111 10.51 -5.69 6.47
C ALA A 111 10.59 -5.00 5.09
N VAL A 112 11.64 -5.28 4.31
CA VAL A 112 11.77 -4.76 2.94
C VAL A 112 10.64 -5.28 2.03
N LYS A 113 10.34 -6.58 2.08
CA LYS A 113 9.31 -7.19 1.23
C LYS A 113 7.92 -6.63 1.54
N ILE A 114 7.54 -6.61 2.82
CA ILE A 114 6.28 -6.04 3.27
C ILE A 114 6.25 -4.55 2.95
N GLY A 115 7.35 -3.84 3.23
CA GLY A 115 7.49 -2.41 2.99
C GLY A 115 7.18 -2.04 1.54
N ARG A 116 7.81 -2.76 0.60
CA ARG A 116 7.57 -2.62 -0.84
C ARG A 116 6.14 -2.97 -1.22
N ALA A 117 5.61 -4.12 -0.77
CA ALA A 117 4.26 -4.55 -1.11
C ALA A 117 3.19 -3.56 -0.61
N VAL A 118 3.30 -3.09 0.63
CA VAL A 118 2.41 -2.06 1.19
C VAL A 118 2.52 -0.77 0.37
N ALA A 119 3.74 -0.28 0.11
CA ALA A 119 3.94 0.93 -0.68
C ALA A 119 3.27 0.85 -2.07
N GLN A 120 3.46 -0.26 -2.78
CA GLN A 120 2.86 -0.44 -4.10
C GLN A 120 1.33 -0.60 -4.04
N LEU A 121 0.78 -1.26 -3.02
CA LEU A 121 -0.67 -1.39 -2.82
C LEU A 121 -1.32 -0.04 -2.48
N LEU A 122 -0.71 0.76 -1.61
CA LEU A 122 -1.18 2.11 -1.29
C LEU A 122 -1.13 3.02 -2.52
N ASN A 123 -0.06 2.94 -3.33
CA ASN A 123 0.06 3.65 -4.61
C ASN A 123 -0.99 3.19 -5.64
N SER A 124 -1.47 1.95 -5.52
CA SER A 124 -2.58 1.41 -6.32
C SER A 124 -3.96 1.78 -5.76
N GLY A 125 -4.01 2.61 -4.71
CA GLY A 125 -5.24 3.16 -4.13
C GLY A 125 -5.92 2.28 -3.08
N PHE A 126 -5.31 1.15 -2.70
CA PHE A 126 -5.84 0.30 -1.64
C PHE A 126 -5.89 1.07 -0.31
N PRO A 127 -6.96 0.93 0.48
CA PRO A 127 -6.98 1.47 1.83
C PRO A 127 -5.92 0.79 2.73
N LEU A 128 -5.50 1.47 3.80
CA LEU A 128 -4.42 1.02 4.70
C LEU A 128 -4.57 -0.45 5.15
N ARG A 129 -5.79 -0.84 5.57
CA ARG A 129 -6.04 -2.18 6.10
C ARG A 129 -6.01 -3.26 5.02
N PRO A 130 -6.74 -3.16 3.89
CA PRO A 130 -6.57 -4.04 2.74
C PRO A 130 -5.13 -4.15 2.25
N ALA A 131 -4.42 -3.03 2.10
CA ALA A 131 -3.03 -3.03 1.65
C ALA A 131 -2.15 -3.88 2.59
N LEU A 132 -2.30 -3.69 3.91
CA LEU A 132 -1.57 -4.49 4.87
C LEU A 132 -1.99 -5.96 4.85
N ASP A 133 -3.30 -6.25 4.84
CA ASP A 133 -3.80 -7.62 4.90
C ASP A 133 -3.34 -8.45 3.68
N ILE A 134 -3.24 -7.84 2.49
CA ILE A 134 -2.70 -8.46 1.29
C ILE A 134 -1.16 -8.61 1.40
N ALA A 135 -0.45 -7.55 1.79
CA ALA A 135 1.02 -7.56 1.88
C ALA A 135 1.57 -8.52 2.94
N ARG A 136 0.77 -8.89 3.95
CA ARG A 136 1.19 -9.81 5.00
C ARG A 136 1.54 -11.20 4.50
N ASP A 137 0.97 -11.64 3.38
CA ASP A 137 1.24 -12.95 2.80
C ASP A 137 2.65 -13.04 2.18
N GLU A 138 3.28 -11.89 1.88
CA GLU A 138 4.63 -11.79 1.31
C GLU A 138 5.74 -12.15 2.30
N SER A 139 5.43 -12.32 3.59
CA SER A 139 6.46 -12.52 4.61
C SER A 139 5.90 -13.08 5.91
N ILE A 140 6.62 -14.03 6.51
CA ILE A 140 6.27 -14.66 7.79
C ILE A 140 6.14 -13.63 8.93
N ILE A 141 6.86 -12.50 8.83
CA ILE A 141 6.81 -11.44 9.84
C ILE A 141 5.65 -10.46 9.63
N GLY A 142 4.80 -10.66 8.61
CA GLY A 142 3.62 -9.82 8.33
C GLY A 142 2.67 -9.73 9.52
N CYS A 143 2.57 -10.79 10.32
CA CYS A 143 1.75 -10.81 11.52
C CYS A 143 2.18 -9.81 12.62
N HIS A 144 3.37 -9.21 12.52
CA HIS A 144 3.83 -8.18 13.45
C HIS A 144 3.36 -6.77 13.10
N TYR A 145 2.88 -6.56 11.87
CA TYR A 145 2.36 -5.28 11.43
C TYR A 145 0.88 -5.20 11.76
N ILE A 146 0.41 -4.06 12.26
CA ILE A 146 -1.00 -3.78 12.50
C ILE A 146 -1.36 -2.37 12.04
N VAL A 147 -2.65 -2.13 11.86
CA VAL A 147 -3.18 -0.78 11.62
C VAL A 147 -3.67 -0.19 12.94
N VAL A 148 -3.35 1.08 13.16
CA VAL A 148 -3.90 1.96 14.21
C VAL A 148 -4.68 3.10 13.55
N GLY A 149 -5.69 3.65 14.24
CA GLY A 149 -6.60 4.66 13.66
C GLY A 149 -7.56 4.09 12.61
N ASP A 150 -7.90 4.88 11.59
CA ASP A 150 -8.81 4.49 10.50
C ASP A 150 -8.09 3.70 9.40
N GLY A 151 -8.32 2.38 9.38
CA GLY A 151 -7.78 1.50 8.34
C GLY A 151 -8.50 1.56 6.99
N GLY A 152 -9.62 2.28 6.90
CA GLY A 152 -10.37 2.53 5.67
C GLY A 152 -9.86 3.74 4.87
N LEU A 153 -8.86 4.46 5.39
CA LEU A 153 -8.26 5.60 4.71
C LEU A 153 -7.49 5.15 3.45
N SER A 154 -7.82 5.76 2.32
CA SER A 154 -7.10 5.64 1.05
C SER A 154 -6.34 6.93 0.77
N ILE A 155 -5.05 6.80 0.44
CA ILE A 155 -4.15 7.93 0.17
C ILE A 155 -4.24 8.36 -1.30
N VAL A 156 -4.43 7.39 -2.19
CA VAL A 156 -4.49 7.60 -3.64
C VAL A 156 -5.81 7.07 -4.18
N GLN A 157 -6.33 7.71 -5.23
CA GLN A 157 -7.46 7.18 -5.99
C GLN A 157 -6.94 6.50 -7.28
N PRO A 158 -7.28 5.22 -7.52
CA PRO A 158 -6.89 4.54 -8.76
C PRO A 158 -7.70 5.08 -9.94
N MET A 159 -7.22 4.86 -11.17
CA MET A 159 -7.87 5.33 -12.39
C MET A 159 -9.24 4.67 -12.60
N SER A 160 -9.35 3.40 -12.21
CA SER A 160 -10.63 2.67 -12.19
C SER A 160 -11.59 3.11 -11.08
N GLY A 161 -11.14 3.97 -10.15
CA GLY A 161 -11.89 4.43 -8.98
C GLY A 161 -11.99 3.40 -7.84
N THR A 162 -11.88 2.10 -8.13
CA THR A 162 -11.91 1.03 -7.13
C THR A 162 -10.67 0.15 -7.26
N PRO A 163 -9.78 0.09 -6.25
CA PRO A 163 -8.66 -0.83 -6.28
C PRO A 163 -9.15 -2.28 -6.23
N TYR A 164 -8.46 -3.17 -6.96
CA TYR A 164 -8.83 -4.58 -7.02
C TYR A 164 -7.61 -5.50 -7.07
N LEU A 165 -7.77 -6.70 -6.51
CA LEU A 165 -6.79 -7.78 -6.53
C LEU A 165 -7.24 -8.85 -7.53
N GLY A 166 -6.39 -9.17 -8.51
CA GLY A 166 -6.66 -10.21 -9.49
C GLY A 166 -6.21 -11.59 -9.05
N ASP A 167 -6.94 -12.61 -9.48
CA ASP A 167 -6.53 -14.01 -9.48
C ASP A 167 -6.80 -14.58 -10.89
N ILE A 168 -5.80 -15.23 -11.47
CA ILE A 168 -5.85 -15.72 -12.85
C ILE A 168 -5.49 -17.21 -12.89
N GLU A 169 -6.42 -18.01 -13.38
CA GLU A 169 -6.24 -19.44 -13.58
C GLU A 169 -6.36 -19.80 -15.07
N GLN A 170 -5.35 -20.46 -15.64
CA GLN A 170 -5.45 -20.97 -17.00
C GLN A 170 -6.41 -22.18 -17.04
N THR A 171 -7.39 -22.13 -17.94
CA THR A 171 -8.40 -23.19 -18.13
C THR A 171 -8.47 -23.60 -19.61
N GLY A 172 -7.59 -24.51 -20.02
CA GLY A 172 -7.47 -24.93 -21.42
C GLY A 172 -6.88 -23.81 -22.29
N GLU A 173 -7.59 -23.37 -23.33
CA GLU A 173 -7.19 -22.27 -24.21
C GLU A 173 -7.67 -20.88 -23.73
N LYS A 174 -8.33 -20.83 -22.57
CA LYS A 174 -8.90 -19.60 -21.99
C LYS A 174 -8.38 -19.39 -20.57
N TYR A 175 -8.70 -18.23 -20.01
CA TYR A 175 -8.33 -17.86 -18.65
C TYR A 175 -9.57 -17.54 -17.84
N LYS A 176 -9.55 -17.95 -16.58
CA LYS A 176 -10.53 -17.58 -15.58
C LYS A 176 -9.93 -16.45 -14.74
N LEU A 177 -10.53 -15.28 -14.85
CA LEU A 177 -10.19 -14.09 -14.08
C LEU A 177 -11.18 -13.95 -12.91
N SER A 178 -10.65 -13.76 -11.72
CA SER A 178 -11.41 -13.36 -10.53
C SER A 178 -10.85 -12.06 -9.98
N LEU A 179 -11.71 -11.17 -9.49
CA LEU A 179 -11.34 -9.86 -8.97
C LEU A 179 -11.96 -9.66 -7.59
N ASP A 180 -11.14 -9.39 -6.58
CA ASP A 180 -11.59 -8.90 -5.28
C ASP A 180 -11.52 -7.38 -5.27
N LEU A 181 -12.66 -6.71 -5.04
CA LEU A 181 -12.79 -5.26 -5.11
C LEU A 181 -12.75 -4.66 -3.70
N PHE A 182 -11.92 -3.63 -3.50
CA PHE A 182 -11.72 -2.99 -2.21
C PHE A 182 -12.26 -1.55 -2.28
N GLY A 183 -13.40 -1.30 -1.63
CA GLY A 183 -14.04 0.02 -1.68
C GLY A 183 -13.14 1.11 -1.08
N ALA A 184 -12.82 2.13 -1.88
CA ALA A 184 -12.05 3.30 -1.48
C ALA A 184 -12.85 4.60 -1.68
N SER A 185 -13.27 4.89 -2.93
CA SER A 185 -14.07 6.07 -3.32
C SER A 185 -14.94 5.70 -4.52
N PRO A 186 -16.23 6.11 -4.63
CA PRO A 186 -16.96 7.09 -3.82
C PRO A 186 -17.54 6.52 -2.50
N GLY A 187 -17.04 5.37 -2.05
CA GLY A 187 -17.46 4.74 -0.80
C GLY A 187 -18.67 3.82 -0.97
N MET A 188 -19.51 3.72 0.06
CA MET A 188 -20.64 2.78 0.10
C MET A 188 -21.60 2.97 -1.08
N GLY A 189 -21.92 1.88 -1.77
CA GLY A 189 -22.80 1.89 -2.94
C GLY A 189 -22.11 2.22 -4.27
N GLY A 190 -20.78 2.42 -4.26
CA GLY A 190 -19.99 2.48 -5.48
C GLY A 190 -20.15 1.23 -6.33
N VAL A 191 -20.14 1.42 -7.65
CA VAL A 191 -20.23 0.33 -8.63
C VAL A 191 -18.97 0.27 -9.48
N PHE A 192 -18.59 -0.94 -9.86
CA PHE A 192 -17.43 -1.25 -10.68
C PHE A 192 -17.86 -1.99 -11.95
N SER A 193 -17.18 -1.70 -13.06
CA SER A 193 -17.32 -2.42 -14.32
C SER A 193 -15.92 -2.76 -14.85
N PRO A 194 -15.61 -4.03 -15.13
CA PRO A 194 -14.29 -4.44 -15.59
C PRO A 194 -14.00 -4.06 -17.05
N HIS A 195 -14.96 -3.48 -17.77
CA HIS A 195 -14.83 -3.10 -19.18
C HIS A 195 -14.35 -4.22 -20.12
N LEU A 196 -14.66 -5.48 -19.78
CA LEU A 196 -14.37 -6.65 -20.61
C LEU A 196 -15.46 -6.85 -21.67
N ALA A 197 -15.06 -7.33 -22.85
CA ALA A 197 -15.99 -7.62 -23.93
C ALA A 197 -17.02 -8.67 -23.50
N GLY A 198 -18.30 -8.39 -23.71
CA GLY A 198 -19.40 -9.30 -23.33
C GLY A 198 -19.82 -9.24 -21.86
N VAL A 199 -19.14 -8.45 -21.02
CA VAL A 199 -19.57 -8.17 -19.64
C VAL A 199 -20.33 -6.85 -19.62
N SER A 200 -21.58 -6.88 -19.20
CA SER A 200 -22.46 -5.70 -19.13
C SER A 200 -22.99 -5.42 -17.72
N GLU A 201 -22.66 -6.30 -16.79
CA GLU A 201 -23.05 -6.28 -15.40
C GLU A 201 -22.24 -5.22 -14.63
N TYR A 202 -22.92 -4.59 -13.66
CA TYR A 202 -22.28 -3.77 -12.65
C TYR A 202 -22.10 -4.57 -11.37
N TYR A 203 -20.94 -4.43 -10.76
CA TYR A 203 -20.58 -5.08 -9.51
C TYR A 203 -20.46 -4.04 -8.40
N LEU A 204 -20.66 -4.44 -7.15
CA LEU A 204 -20.41 -3.55 -6.02
C LEU A 204 -18.91 -3.37 -5.84
N ALA A 205 -18.45 -2.13 -5.66
CA ALA A 205 -17.03 -1.77 -5.49
C ALA A 205 -16.35 -2.36 -4.23
N SER A 206 -17.10 -3.09 -3.40
CA SER A 206 -16.60 -3.81 -2.22
C SER A 206 -16.91 -5.32 -2.27
N GLY A 207 -17.26 -5.83 -3.45
CA GLY A 207 -17.60 -7.23 -3.68
C GLY A 207 -16.46 -8.02 -4.33
N SER A 208 -16.78 -9.23 -4.77
CA SER A 208 -15.90 -10.00 -5.64
C SER A 208 -16.61 -10.33 -6.93
N ILE A 209 -15.81 -10.42 -8.00
CA ILE A 209 -16.23 -10.88 -9.31
C ILE A 209 -15.57 -12.23 -9.53
N THR A 210 -16.37 -13.28 -9.61
CA THR A 210 -15.88 -14.63 -9.82
C THR A 210 -16.30 -15.11 -11.21
N GLU A 211 -15.44 -15.91 -11.84
CA GLU A 211 -15.77 -16.66 -13.07
C GLU A 211 -15.83 -15.86 -14.38
N LEU A 212 -15.06 -14.78 -14.50
CA LEU A 212 -14.89 -14.13 -15.81
C LEU A 212 -14.01 -15.00 -16.70
N VAL A 213 -14.58 -15.55 -17.77
CA VAL A 213 -13.83 -16.38 -18.73
C VAL A 213 -13.45 -15.53 -19.93
N VAL A 214 -12.14 -15.31 -20.10
CA VAL A 214 -11.57 -14.45 -21.14
C VAL A 214 -10.62 -15.22 -22.05
N THR A 215 -10.48 -14.76 -23.28
CA THR A 215 -9.43 -15.17 -24.22
C THR A 215 -8.07 -14.58 -23.83
N GLY A 216 -6.99 -15.08 -24.44
CA GLY A 216 -5.64 -14.51 -24.21
C GLY A 216 -5.56 -13.02 -24.58
N ASP A 217 -6.07 -12.65 -25.76
CA ASP A 217 -6.07 -11.25 -26.23
C ASP A 217 -6.86 -10.31 -25.31
N GLU A 218 -8.01 -10.77 -24.78
CA GLU A 218 -8.82 -10.01 -23.82
C GLU A 218 -8.11 -9.87 -22.47
N LEU A 219 -7.42 -10.93 -22.02
CA LEU A 219 -6.64 -10.89 -20.79
C LEU A 219 -5.46 -9.93 -20.92
N ASP A 220 -4.69 -9.99 -22.01
CA ASP A 220 -3.58 -9.08 -22.23
C ASP A 220 -4.05 -7.62 -22.29
N SER A 221 -5.18 -7.36 -22.96
CA SER A 221 -5.78 -6.03 -22.97
C SER A 221 -6.15 -5.57 -21.55
N PHE A 222 -6.71 -6.46 -20.73
CA PHE A 222 -7.07 -6.16 -19.35
C PHE A 222 -5.84 -5.90 -18.45
N LEU A 223 -4.79 -6.70 -18.57
CA LEU A 223 -3.54 -6.58 -17.80
C LEU A 223 -2.83 -5.24 -18.03
N HIS A 224 -2.96 -4.66 -19.23
CA HIS A 224 -2.30 -3.41 -19.63
C HIS A 224 -3.17 -2.15 -19.48
N ASN A 225 -4.44 -2.27 -19.06
CA ASN A 225 -5.34 -1.12 -18.90
C ASN A 225 -4.97 -0.25 -17.70
N GLU A 226 -4.67 -0.88 -16.58
CA GLU A 226 -4.22 -0.25 -15.33
C GLU A 226 -3.23 -1.22 -14.67
N ASN A 227 -2.23 -0.71 -13.96
CA ASN A 227 -1.34 -1.58 -13.19
C ASN A 227 -2.03 -1.97 -11.88
N PHE A 228 -2.23 -3.28 -11.66
CA PHE A 228 -2.89 -3.80 -10.46
C PHE A 228 -2.18 -5.07 -9.94
N PRO A 229 -2.33 -5.39 -8.64
CA PRO A 229 -1.74 -6.60 -8.08
C PRO A 229 -2.51 -7.86 -8.53
N VAL A 230 -1.76 -8.92 -8.85
CA VAL A 230 -2.27 -10.25 -9.16
C VAL A 230 -1.69 -11.24 -8.17
N ARG A 231 -2.56 -12.01 -7.50
CA ARG A 231 -2.14 -13.07 -6.59
C ARG A 231 -1.83 -14.34 -7.39
N ARG A 232 -0.58 -14.83 -7.32
CA ARG A 232 -0.14 -16.10 -7.92
C ARG A 232 0.76 -16.86 -6.97
N ASN A 233 0.54 -18.16 -6.80
CA ASN A 233 1.39 -19.03 -5.96
C ASN A 233 1.65 -18.53 -4.53
N SER A 234 0.69 -17.81 -3.93
CA SER A 234 0.81 -17.15 -2.61
C SER A 234 1.70 -15.89 -2.58
N TRP A 235 2.06 -15.34 -3.74
CA TRP A 235 2.83 -14.10 -3.89
C TRP A 235 2.07 -13.10 -4.75
N LEU A 236 2.45 -11.83 -4.63
CA LEU A 236 1.97 -10.73 -5.47
C LEU A 236 2.89 -10.55 -6.67
N GLU A 237 2.28 -10.55 -7.85
CA GLU A 237 2.87 -10.12 -9.12
C GLU A 237 2.08 -8.90 -9.64
N TRP A 238 2.67 -8.12 -10.54
CA TRP A 238 2.04 -6.90 -11.07
C TRP A 238 1.56 -7.12 -12.50
N SER A 239 0.37 -6.63 -12.85
CA SER A 239 -0.26 -6.91 -14.14
C SER A 239 0.59 -6.47 -15.34
N ASN A 240 1.37 -5.40 -15.20
CA ASN A 240 2.28 -4.89 -16.23
C ASN A 240 3.52 -5.77 -16.47
N GLU A 241 3.82 -6.72 -15.58
CA GLU A 241 4.90 -7.70 -15.72
C GLU A 241 4.39 -9.04 -16.29
N LEU A 242 3.08 -9.15 -16.53
CA LEU A 242 2.40 -10.37 -16.95
C LEU A 242 1.95 -10.29 -18.40
N SER A 243 1.91 -11.46 -19.05
CA SER A 243 1.23 -11.65 -20.32
C SER A 243 0.58 -13.03 -20.36
N ALA A 244 -0.50 -13.17 -21.11
CA ALA A 244 -1.26 -14.42 -21.23
C ALA A 244 -0.36 -15.61 -21.62
N GLU A 245 0.62 -15.39 -22.51
CA GLU A 245 1.56 -16.42 -22.97
C GLU A 245 2.48 -16.99 -21.87
N HIS A 246 2.71 -16.24 -20.79
CA HIS A 246 3.63 -16.59 -19.71
C HIS A 246 2.92 -16.94 -18.38
N LEU A 247 1.59 -17.09 -18.41
CA LEU A 247 0.75 -17.43 -17.26
C LEU A 247 0.59 -18.94 -17.04
#